data_AF-A0A7C3LDL8-F1
#
_entry.id   AF-A0A7C3LDL8-F1
#
_cell.length_a   1.000
_cell.length_b   1.000
_cell.length_c   1.000
_cell.angle_alpha   90.00
_cell.angle_beta   90.00
_cell.angle_gamma   90.00
#
_symmetry.space_group_name_H-M   'P 1'
#
loop_
_entity.id
_entity.type
_entity.pdbx_description
1 polymer ?
#
loop_
_entity_poly.entity_id
_entity_poly.type
_entity_poly.pdbx_seq_one_letter_code
_entity_poly.pdbx_strand_id
1 'polypeptide(L)'
;AGVRANNAVLQRVTDLTDCLEESVTELEDAMDHSGDDLLAEAAHLRDVVVPAMSQVRSYADELEGVVADDLWPLPTYQEMLFIK
;
A
#
# COMPACT_ATOMS: atom_id res chain seq x y z
N ALA A 1 -17.97 35.23 11.31
CA ALA A 1 -18.45 33.85 11.16
C ALA A 1 -17.27 32.98 10.74
N GLY A 2 -16.90 31.98 11.56
CA GLY A 2 -15.73 31.14 11.30
C GLY A 2 -16.00 30.17 10.15
N VAL A 3 -15.13 30.16 9.15
CA VAL A 3 -15.14 29.14 8.09
C VAL A 3 -14.87 27.80 8.76
N ARG A 4 -15.76 26.82 8.60
CA ARG A 4 -15.50 25.45 9.04
C ARG A 4 -14.40 24.88 8.15
N ALA A 5 -13.27 24.48 8.74
CA ALA A 5 -12.23 23.76 8.01
C ALA A 5 -12.81 22.41 7.53
N ASN A 6 -12.64 22.13 6.23
CA ASN A 6 -12.97 20.82 5.68
C ASN A 6 -11.76 19.90 5.87
N ASN A 7 -11.87 18.98 6.83
CA ASN A 7 -10.79 18.04 7.17
C ASN A 7 -10.95 16.68 6.48
N ALA A 8 -11.89 16.53 5.54
CA ALA A 8 -12.17 15.22 4.93
C ALA A 8 -10.95 14.60 4.24
N VAL A 9 -10.17 15.41 3.51
CA VAL A 9 -8.95 14.94 2.84
C VAL A 9 -7.87 14.55 3.85
N LEU A 10 -7.69 15.37 4.89
CA LEU A 10 -6.74 15.07 5.96
C LEU A 10 -7.07 13.73 6.62
N GLN A 11 -8.33 13.53 6.99
CA GLN A 11 -8.77 12.27 7.59
C GLN A 11 -8.52 11.08 6.66
N ARG A 12 -8.88 11.22 5.38
CA ARG A 12 -8.66 10.15 4.38
C ARG A 12 -7.18 9.79 4.25
N VAL A 13 -6.28 10.77 4.17
CA VAL A 13 -4.83 10.50 4.07
C VAL A 13 -4.30 9.84 5.33
N THR A 14 -4.74 10.28 6.51
CA THR A 14 -4.37 9.64 7.78
C THR A 14 -4.83 8.19 7.83
N ASP A 15 -6.12 7.93 7.56
CA ASP A 15 -6.69 6.58 7.60
C ASP A 15 -5.97 5.64 6.61
N LEU A 16 -5.69 6.11 5.39
CA LEU A 16 -4.96 5.32 4.39
C LEU A 16 -3.50 5.06 4.78
N THR A 17 -2.85 6.02 5.44
CA THR A 17 -1.47 5.83 5.92
C THR A 17 -1.43 4.79 7.03
N ASP A 18 -2.36 4.87 7.99
CA ASP A 18 -2.47 3.88 9.07
C ASP A 18 -2.72 2.47 8.50
N CYS A 19 -3.67 2.33 7.56
CA CYS A 19 -3.93 1.05 6.89
C CYS A 19 -2.74 0.53 6.07
N LEU A 20 -1.97 1.43 5.43
CA LEU A 20 -0.77 1.06 4.70
C LEU A 20 0.29 0.50 5.66
N GLU A 21 0.57 1.21 6.77
CA GLU A 21 1.54 0.77 7.79
C GLU A 21 1.15 -0.59 8.38
N GLU A 22 -0.12 -0.77 8.77
CA GLU A 22 -0.63 -2.05 9.28
C GLU A 22 -0.45 -3.18 8.26
N SER A 23 -0.83 -2.96 7.00
CA SER A 23 -0.70 -3.98 5.95
C SER A 23 0.75 -4.33 5.61
N VAL A 24 1.68 -3.40 5.77
CA VAL A 24 3.13 -3.66 5.60
C VAL A 24 3.62 -4.55 6.74
N THR A 25 3.23 -4.28 7.99
CA THR A 25 3.57 -5.16 9.11
C THR A 25 3.01 -6.57 8.90
N GLU A 26 1.75 -6.70 8.46
CA GLU A 26 1.16 -8.02 8.14
C GLU A 26 1.92 -8.75 7.02
N LEU A 27 2.40 -8.03 6.01
CA LEU A 27 3.21 -8.60 4.94
C LEU A 27 4.59 -9.05 5.45
N GLU A 28 5.24 -8.25 6.30
CA GLU A 28 6.51 -8.61 6.93
C GLU A 28 6.37 -9.90 7.76
N ASP A 29 5.34 -9.97 8.60
CA ASP A 29 5.03 -11.18 9.38
C ASP A 29 4.74 -12.39 8.48
N ALA A 30 4.02 -12.19 7.36
CA ALA A 30 3.75 -13.25 6.41
C ALA A 30 5.02 -13.74 5.68
N MET A 31 6.01 -12.87 5.47
CA MET A 31 7.29 -13.23 4.84
C MET A 31 8.23 -13.97 5.80
N ASP A 32 8.10 -13.79 7.11
CA ASP A 32 8.91 -14.47 8.13
C ASP A 32 8.51 -15.95 8.35
N HIS A 33 7.66 -16.50 7.49
CA HIS A 33 7.31 -17.91 7.49
C HIS A 33 8.49 -18.80 7.02
N SER A 34 8.55 -20.01 7.58
CA SER A 34 9.40 -21.08 7.08
C SER A 34 8.57 -22.34 6.95
N GLY A 35 8.35 -22.79 5.72
CA GLY A 35 7.68 -24.05 5.43
C GLY A 35 8.54 -25.27 5.76
N ASP A 36 7.88 -26.41 5.99
CA ASP A 36 8.54 -27.69 6.26
C ASP A 36 9.33 -28.22 5.04
N ASP A 37 8.87 -27.88 3.83
CA ASP A 37 9.52 -28.19 2.56
C ASP A 37 9.30 -27.10 1.50
N LEU A 38 9.95 -27.24 0.35
CA LEU A 38 9.88 -26.26 -0.74
C LEU A 38 8.46 -26.11 -1.33
N LEU A 39 7.64 -27.15 -1.29
CA LEU A 39 6.28 -27.09 -1.83
C LEU A 39 5.36 -26.33 -0.86
N ALA A 40 5.50 -26.58 0.44
CA ALA A 40 4.82 -25.84 1.49
C ALA A 40 5.19 -24.36 1.47
N GLU A 41 6.48 -24.04 1.34
CA GLU A 41 6.98 -22.68 1.20
C GLU A 41 6.38 -21.98 -0.04
N ALA A 42 6.42 -22.63 -1.20
CA ALA A 42 5.84 -22.08 -2.43
C ALA A 42 4.32 -21.88 -2.32
N ALA A 43 3.61 -22.78 -1.62
CA ALA A 43 2.18 -22.62 -1.37
C ALA A 43 1.91 -21.42 -0.45
N HIS A 44 2.70 -21.24 0.61
CA HIS A 44 2.59 -20.09 1.52
C HIS A 44 2.83 -18.76 0.80
N LEU A 45 3.88 -18.68 -0.03
CA LEU A 45 4.15 -17.49 -0.84
C LEU A 45 2.97 -17.14 -1.76
N ARG A 46 2.41 -18.15 -2.43
CA ARG A 46 1.28 -17.96 -3.36
C ARG A 46 -0.01 -17.57 -2.64
N ASP A 47 -0.33 -18.25 -1.55
CA ASP A 47 -1.66 -18.19 -0.94
C ASP A 47 -1.74 -17.15 0.20
N VAL A 48 -0.61 -16.72 0.74
CA VAL A 48 -0.54 -15.76 1.86
C VAL A 48 0.21 -14.49 1.46
N VAL A 49 1.46 -14.61 1.00
CA VAL A 49 2.31 -13.44 0.73
C VAL A 49 1.81 -12.63 -0.47
N VAL A 50 1.49 -13.27 -1.61
CA VAL A 50 0.99 -12.54 -2.80
C VAL A 50 -0.32 -11.80 -2.53
N PRO A 51 -1.32 -12.37 -1.84
CA PRO A 51 -2.50 -11.61 -1.40
C PRO A 51 -2.16 -10.44 -0.46
N ALA A 52 -1.27 -10.62 0.51
CA ALA A 52 -0.85 -9.54 1.42
C ALA A 52 -0.15 -8.40 0.65
N MET A 53 0.72 -8.71 -0.33
CA MET A 53 1.31 -7.72 -1.24
C MET A 53 0.24 -6.94 -2.02
N SER A 54 -0.84 -7.61 -2.43
CA SER A 54 -1.95 -6.97 -3.13
C SER A 54 -2.73 -6.02 -2.22
N GLN A 55 -2.84 -6.34 -0.92
CA GLN A 55 -3.46 -5.47 0.07
C GLN A 55 -2.66 -4.19 0.30
N VAL A 56 -1.34 -4.32 0.55
CA VAL A 56 -0.41 -3.18 0.65
C VAL A 56 -0.53 -2.28 -0.58
N ARG A 57 -0.52 -2.90 -1.77
CA ARG A 57 -0.64 -2.19 -3.04
C ARG A 57 -1.93 -1.37 -3.13
N SER A 58 -3.07 -1.91 -2.69
CA SER A 58 -4.35 -1.21 -2.79
C SER A 58 -4.37 0.12 -2.03
N TYR A 59 -3.76 0.18 -0.84
CA TYR A 59 -3.66 1.42 -0.06
C TYR A 59 -2.65 2.40 -0.67
N ALA A 60 -1.52 1.91 -1.17
CA ALA A 60 -0.54 2.74 -1.87
C ALA A 60 -1.12 3.36 -3.16
N ASP A 61 -1.82 2.57 -3.96
CA ASP A 61 -2.48 3.04 -5.19
C ASP A 61 -3.57 4.09 -4.87
N GLU A 62 -4.29 3.94 -3.75
CA GLU A 62 -5.27 4.95 -3.32
C GLU A 62 -4.61 6.24 -2.85
N LEU A 63 -3.49 6.14 -2.12
CA LEU A 63 -2.69 7.31 -1.70
C LEU A 63 -2.11 8.06 -2.90
N GLU A 64 -1.64 7.37 -3.95
CA GLU A 64 -1.16 7.99 -5.20
C GLU A 64 -2.23 8.93 -5.80
N GLY A 65 -3.52 8.56 -5.71
CA GLY A 65 -4.63 9.37 -6.23
C GLY A 65 -5.03 10.57 -5.38
N VAL A 66 -4.51 10.72 -4.15
CA VAL A 66 -4.90 11.79 -3.20
C VAL A 66 -3.74 12.72 -2.87
N VAL A 67 -2.51 12.20 -2.84
CA VAL A 67 -1.30 12.99 -2.60
C VAL A 67 -0.98 13.83 -3.84
N ALA A 68 -0.43 15.03 -3.63
CA ALA A 68 -0.01 15.88 -4.72
C ALA A 68 1.19 15.25 -5.47
N ASP A 69 1.17 15.34 -6.79
CA ASP A 69 2.17 14.77 -7.71
C ASP A 69 3.62 15.17 -7.36
N ASP A 70 3.83 16.43 -6.98
CA ASP A 70 5.15 16.96 -6.61
C ASP A 70 5.67 16.44 -5.25
N LEU A 71 4.81 15.81 -4.46
CA LEU A 71 5.13 15.20 -3.18
C LEU A 71 5.17 13.67 -3.23
N TRP A 72 4.71 13.05 -4.32
CA TRP A 72 4.73 11.59 -4.45
C TRP A 72 6.16 11.11 -4.79
N PRO A 73 6.76 10.20 -3.99
CA PRO A 73 8.19 9.88 -4.10
C PRO A 73 8.53 8.96 -5.27
N LEU A 74 7.53 8.35 -5.91
CA LEU A 74 7.69 7.40 -7.00
C LEU A 74 7.15 8.00 -8.29
N PRO A 75 7.73 7.68 -9.46
CA PRO A 75 7.11 8.03 -10.73
C PRO A 75 5.71 7.43 -10.80
N THR A 76 4.74 8.22 -11.21
CA THR A 76 3.37 7.75 -11.42
C THR A 76 3.34 6.70 -12.52
N TYR A 77 2.29 5.87 -12.53
CA TYR A 77 2.12 4.87 -13.60
C TYR A 77 2.11 5.47 -15.01
N GLN A 78 1.57 6.68 -15.16
CA GLN A 78 1.55 7.39 -16.43
C GLN A 78 2.96 7.81 -16.88
N GLU A 79 3.79 8.28 -15.96
CA GLU A 79 5.18 8.65 -16.24
C GLU A 79 6.04 7.42 -16.58
N MET A 80 5.83 6.31 -15.88
CA MET A 80 6.52 5.04 -16.17
C MET A 80 6.16 4.50 -17.56
N LEU A 81 4.89 4.56 -17.95
CA LEU A 81 4.42 3.97 -19.21
C LEU A 81 4.62 4.87 -20.42
N PHE A 82 4.63 6.19 -20.24
CA PHE A 82 4.65 7.16 -21.35
C PHE A 82 5.81 8.15 -21.26
N ILE A 83 6.99 7.66 -20.83
CA ILE A 83 8.26 8.41 -20.74
C ILE A 83 8.27 9.60 -21.70
N LYS A 84 8.23 10.81 -21.14
CA LYS A 84 8.53 12.05 -21.86
C LYS A 84 9.99 12.40 -21.67
#